data_AF-A0A849XZ51-F1
#
_entry.id   AF-A0A849XZ51-F1
#
_cell.length_a   1.000
_cell.length_b   1.000
_cell.length_c   1.000
_cell.angle_alpha   90.00
_cell.angle_beta   90.00
_cell.angle_gamma   90.00
#
_symmetry.space_group_name_H-M   'P 1'
#
loop_
_entity.id
_entity.type
_entity.pdbx_description
1 polymer ?
#
loop_
_entity_poly.entity_id
_entity_poly.type
_entity_poly.pdbx_seq_one_letter_code
_entity_poly.pdbx_strand_id
1 'polypeptide(L)'
;MNPTLAKSARKLRLSGLLRSLEVRLQEARASSLAHEEFLELLFQDELNVREERLVERRGKQACFRDRRSLEDFDWNFNPSIPRKEIFELATGEFIRKALDVLFIGPPGTGKSHLAQAIGMAAIRAGSLVLYRSIFDLVRDLFQNQNLQGDARALNAYLKPDLLIIDDMGLKQLPPKSGEYLFEIIMRRYEKRSTLMTSNRPIEEWGKLIGDVPSATAILDRFLHHARVIPFKGRSYRLNHRSDKNPPS
;
A
#
# COMPACT_ATOMS: atom_id res chain seq x y z
N MET A 1 -14.83 -38.38 5.04
CA MET A 1 -13.37 -38.25 4.80
C MET A 1 -12.54 -39.42 5.37
N ASN A 2 -11.52 -39.94 4.63
CA ASN A 2 -10.59 -40.96 5.15
C ASN A 2 -9.75 -40.38 6.32
N PRO A 3 -9.76 -41.00 7.52
CA PRO A 3 -9.12 -40.46 8.72
C PRO A 3 -7.59 -40.34 8.60
N THR A 4 -6.95 -41.25 7.87
CA THR A 4 -5.50 -41.22 7.62
C THR A 4 -5.12 -40.03 6.74
N LEU A 5 -5.91 -39.78 5.70
CA LEU A 5 -5.68 -38.66 4.78
C LEU A 5 -5.87 -37.31 5.47
N ALA A 6 -6.90 -37.17 6.29
CA ALA A 6 -7.13 -35.97 7.10
C ALA A 6 -5.97 -35.70 8.08
N LYS A 7 -5.45 -36.75 8.73
CA LYS A 7 -4.31 -36.65 9.65
C LYS A 7 -3.03 -36.20 8.92
N SER A 8 -2.74 -36.77 7.75
CA SER A 8 -1.60 -36.39 6.92
C SER A 8 -1.71 -34.94 6.42
N ALA A 9 -2.88 -34.54 5.92
CA ALA A 9 -3.12 -33.17 5.44
C ALA A 9 -2.95 -32.13 6.55
N ARG A 10 -3.40 -32.42 7.79
CA ARG A 10 -3.15 -31.54 8.95
C ARG A 10 -1.66 -31.44 9.28
N LYS A 11 -0.92 -32.54 9.25
CA LYS A 11 0.53 -32.55 9.51
C LYS A 11 1.31 -31.71 8.48
N LEU A 12 0.87 -31.74 7.23
CA LEU A 12 1.43 -30.95 6.12
C LEU A 12 0.87 -29.53 6.03
N ARG A 13 -0.06 -29.13 6.93
CA ARG A 13 -0.73 -27.83 6.95
C ARG A 13 -1.51 -27.50 5.67
N LEU A 14 -2.11 -28.51 5.04
CA LEU A 14 -2.91 -28.40 3.82
C LEU A 14 -4.36 -28.03 4.13
N SER A 15 -4.55 -26.82 4.65
CA SER A 15 -5.87 -26.38 5.15
C SER A 15 -6.88 -26.06 4.05
N GLY A 16 -6.43 -25.64 2.86
CA GLY A 16 -7.31 -25.44 1.70
C GLY A 16 -7.84 -26.78 1.21
N LEU A 17 -6.93 -27.76 1.04
CA LEU A 17 -7.30 -29.13 0.72
C LEU A 17 -8.31 -29.70 1.72
N LEU A 18 -8.05 -29.59 3.03
CA LEU A 18 -8.98 -30.11 4.05
C LEU A 18 -10.39 -29.50 3.96
N ARG A 19 -10.51 -28.26 3.49
CA ARG A 19 -11.79 -27.56 3.37
C ARG A 19 -12.56 -27.98 2.11
N SER A 20 -11.87 -28.18 0.98
CA SER A 20 -12.52 -28.46 -0.31
C SER A 20 -12.56 -29.95 -0.68
N LEU A 21 -11.81 -30.81 0.00
CA LEU A 21 -11.62 -32.21 -0.36
C LEU A 21 -12.92 -33.00 -0.57
N GLU A 22 -13.92 -32.84 0.29
CA GLU A 22 -15.18 -33.59 0.13
C GLU A 22 -15.94 -33.16 -1.13
N VAL A 23 -15.94 -31.86 -1.44
CA VAL A 23 -16.53 -31.32 -2.67
C VAL A 23 -15.77 -31.82 -3.89
N ARG A 24 -14.44 -31.77 -3.87
CA ARG A 24 -13.58 -32.24 -4.98
C ARG A 24 -13.71 -33.75 -5.20
N LEU A 25 -13.87 -34.55 -4.15
CA LEU A 25 -14.11 -35.99 -4.27
C LEU A 25 -15.46 -36.31 -4.90
N GLN A 26 -16.49 -35.51 -4.63
CA GLN A 26 -17.79 -35.66 -5.29
C GLN A 26 -17.71 -35.25 -6.77
N GLU A 27 -17.05 -34.12 -7.05
CA GLU A 27 -16.80 -33.63 -8.41
C GLU A 27 -16.03 -34.66 -9.26
N ALA A 28 -14.96 -35.24 -8.72
CA ALA A 28 -14.18 -36.27 -9.41
C ALA A 28 -15.02 -37.51 -9.77
N ARG A 29 -15.95 -37.90 -8.89
CA ARG A 29 -16.86 -39.03 -9.15
C ARG A 29 -17.92 -38.69 -10.19
N ALA A 30 -18.48 -37.48 -10.12
CA ALA A 30 -19.56 -37.04 -11.01
C ALA A 30 -19.05 -36.76 -12.43
N SER A 31 -17.89 -36.12 -12.55
CA SER A 31 -17.31 -35.69 -13.83
C SER A 31 -16.28 -36.67 -14.40
N SER A 32 -16.03 -37.80 -13.72
CA SER A 32 -14.99 -38.79 -14.11
C SER A 32 -13.63 -38.15 -14.41
N LEU A 33 -13.19 -37.23 -13.54
CA LEU A 33 -11.92 -36.53 -13.69
C LEU A 33 -10.75 -37.49 -13.76
N ALA A 34 -9.77 -37.18 -14.61
CA ALA A 34 -8.51 -37.90 -14.59
C ALA A 34 -7.79 -37.66 -13.24
N HIS A 35 -6.98 -38.62 -12.81
CA HIS A 35 -6.24 -38.50 -11.55
C HIS A 35 -5.34 -37.25 -11.51
N GLU A 36 -4.76 -36.88 -12.64
CA GLU A 36 -3.92 -35.69 -12.78
C GLU A 36 -4.73 -34.40 -12.59
N GLU A 37 -5.85 -34.26 -13.29
CA GLU A 37 -6.77 -33.13 -13.15
C GLU A 37 -7.29 -32.99 -11.71
N PHE A 38 -7.64 -34.10 -11.06
CA PHE A 38 -8.05 -34.09 -9.67
C PHE A 38 -6.95 -33.59 -8.73
N LEU A 39 -5.70 -34.04 -8.92
CA LEU A 39 -4.56 -33.57 -8.12
C LEU A 39 -4.27 -32.09 -8.36
N GLU A 40 -4.35 -31.63 -9.61
CA GLU A 40 -4.18 -30.23 -9.99
C GLU A 40 -5.19 -29.33 -9.24
N LEU A 41 -6.47 -29.70 -9.25
CA LEU A 41 -7.51 -28.96 -8.54
C LEU A 41 -7.27 -28.88 -7.02
N LEU A 42 -6.81 -29.99 -6.41
CA LEU A 42 -6.48 -30.00 -4.97
C LEU A 42 -5.30 -29.10 -4.64
N PHE A 43 -4.27 -29.07 -5.48
CA PHE A 43 -3.14 -28.17 -5.30
C PHE A 43 -3.54 -26.72 -5.52
N GLN A 44 -4.37 -26.43 -6.53
CA GLN A 44 -4.87 -25.09 -6.78
C GLN A 44 -5.68 -24.55 -5.60
N ASP A 45 -6.55 -25.37 -4.98
CA ASP A 45 -7.31 -24.98 -3.80
C ASP A 45 -6.39 -24.61 -2.62
N GLU A 46 -5.32 -25.38 -2.39
CA GLU A 46 -4.35 -25.09 -1.33
C GLU A 46 -3.52 -23.83 -1.65
N LEU A 47 -3.09 -23.66 -2.90
CA LEU A 47 -2.33 -22.48 -3.34
C LEU A 47 -3.17 -21.21 -3.18
N ASN A 48 -4.43 -21.23 -3.62
CA ASN A 48 -5.37 -20.11 -3.46
C ASN A 48 -5.51 -19.69 -1.99
N VAL A 49 -5.70 -20.66 -1.08
CA VAL A 49 -5.80 -20.37 0.36
C VAL A 49 -4.50 -19.79 0.94
N ARG A 50 -3.34 -20.23 0.45
CA ARG A 50 -2.04 -19.68 0.88
C ARG A 50 -1.83 -18.27 0.38
N GLU A 51 -2.18 -17.99 -0.87
CA GLU A 51 -2.11 -16.66 -1.46
C GLU A 51 -3.04 -15.68 -0.75
N GLU A 52 -4.29 -16.06 -0.50
CA GLU A 52 -5.25 -15.25 0.25
C GLU A 52 -4.72 -14.89 1.64
N ARG A 53 -4.19 -15.88 2.38
CA ARG A 53 -3.60 -15.64 3.71
C ARG A 53 -2.36 -14.77 3.66
N LEU A 54 -1.54 -14.91 2.61
CA LEU A 54 -0.36 -14.08 2.42
C LEU A 54 -0.77 -12.61 2.20
N VAL A 55 -1.74 -12.37 1.31
CA VAL A 55 -2.31 -11.05 1.04
C VAL A 55 -2.94 -10.47 2.30
N GLU A 56 -3.73 -11.24 3.04
CA GLU A 56 -4.37 -10.78 4.27
C GLU A 56 -3.33 -10.39 5.33
N ARG A 57 -2.31 -11.24 5.53
CA ARG A 57 -1.21 -10.97 6.47
C ARG A 57 -0.44 -9.72 6.08
N ARG A 58 -0.06 -9.58 4.81
CA ARG A 58 0.65 -8.39 4.31
C ARG A 58 -0.23 -7.14 4.39
N GLY A 59 -1.52 -7.26 4.08
CA GLY A 59 -2.50 -6.18 4.21
C GLY A 59 -2.65 -5.69 5.65
N LYS A 60 -2.58 -6.59 6.64
CA LYS A 60 -2.52 -6.21 8.07
C LYS A 60 -1.20 -5.50 8.40
N GLN A 61 -0.07 -6.01 7.91
CA GLN A 61 1.25 -5.43 8.15
C GLN A 61 1.46 -4.06 7.47
N ALA A 62 0.75 -3.80 6.37
CA ALA A 62 0.84 -2.54 5.65
C ALA A 62 0.24 -1.34 6.41
N CYS A 63 -0.55 -1.57 7.46
CA CYS A 63 -1.12 -0.52 8.31
C CYS A 63 -1.91 0.56 7.55
N PHE A 64 -2.60 0.20 6.46
CA PHE A 64 -3.52 1.11 5.76
C PHE A 64 -4.55 1.70 6.74
N ARG A 65 -4.89 2.98 6.55
CA ARG A 65 -5.98 3.64 7.30
C ARG A 65 -7.31 2.97 6.96
N ASP A 66 -7.56 2.79 5.67
CA ASP A 66 -8.70 2.06 5.12
C ASP A 66 -8.20 1.10 4.04
N ARG A 67 -8.67 -0.17 4.02
CA ARG A 67 -8.36 -1.10 2.92
C ARG A 67 -9.16 -0.72 1.68
N ARG A 68 -8.66 0.25 0.91
CA ARG A 68 -9.25 0.71 -0.34
C ARG A 68 -8.73 -0.09 -1.52
N SER A 69 -9.59 -0.33 -2.51
CA SER A 69 -9.22 -0.85 -3.83
C SER A 69 -9.42 0.21 -4.92
N LEU A 70 -8.93 -0.09 -6.13
CA LEU A 70 -9.18 0.74 -7.32
C LEU A 70 -10.63 0.62 -7.80
N GLU A 71 -11.29 -0.50 -7.50
CA GLU A 71 -12.70 -0.75 -7.81
C GLU A 71 -13.62 0.13 -6.96
N ASP A 72 -13.23 0.43 -5.72
CA ASP A 72 -13.97 1.31 -4.81
C ASP A 72 -13.84 2.80 -5.16
N PHE A 73 -13.01 3.16 -6.14
CA PHE A 73 -12.77 4.56 -6.48
C PHE A 73 -13.79 5.06 -7.49
N ASP A 74 -14.54 6.11 -7.13
CA ASP A 74 -15.43 6.79 -8.06
C ASP A 74 -14.64 7.66 -9.05
N TRP A 75 -14.37 7.08 -10.21
CA TRP A 75 -13.65 7.76 -11.28
C TRP A 75 -14.46 8.85 -11.99
N ASN A 76 -15.79 8.91 -11.79
CA ASN A 76 -16.64 9.95 -12.36
C ASN A 76 -16.60 11.21 -11.48
N PHE A 77 -16.35 11.05 -10.18
CA PHE A 77 -16.19 12.18 -9.27
C PHE A 77 -15.02 13.09 -9.64
N ASN A 78 -13.90 12.52 -10.10
CA ASN A 78 -12.72 13.28 -10.47
C ASN A 78 -12.13 12.82 -11.82
N PRO A 79 -12.69 13.27 -12.95
CA PRO A 79 -12.24 12.87 -14.28
C PRO A 79 -10.87 13.45 -14.65
N SER A 80 -10.36 14.43 -13.87
CA SER A 80 -9.05 15.04 -14.11
C SER A 80 -7.87 14.13 -13.74
N ILE A 81 -8.12 13.06 -12.98
CA ILE A 81 -7.07 12.11 -12.60
C ILE A 81 -6.73 11.24 -13.82
N PRO A 82 -5.44 11.12 -14.20
CA PRO A 82 -5.04 10.32 -15.34
C PRO A 82 -5.20 8.83 -15.04
N ARG A 83 -6.37 8.27 -15.41
CA ARG A 83 -6.72 6.86 -15.13
C ARG A 83 -5.63 5.90 -15.60
N LYS A 84 -5.15 6.07 -16.84
CA LYS A 84 -4.11 5.23 -17.45
C LYS A 84 -2.85 5.17 -16.58
N GLU A 85 -2.39 6.31 -16.08
CA GLU A 85 -1.19 6.38 -15.24
C GLU A 85 -1.41 5.69 -13.89
N ILE A 86 -2.58 5.86 -13.27
CA ILE A 86 -2.89 5.17 -12.00
C ILE A 86 -2.94 3.65 -12.17
N PHE A 87 -3.55 3.16 -13.26
CA PHE A 87 -3.56 1.73 -13.56
C PHE A 87 -2.17 1.20 -13.89
N GLU A 88 -1.32 1.97 -14.58
CA GLU A 88 0.09 1.62 -14.79
C GLU A 88 0.83 1.48 -13.45
N LEU A 89 0.64 2.42 -12.52
CA LEU A 89 1.22 2.32 -11.17
C LEU A 89 0.72 1.07 -10.43
N ALA A 90 -0.55 0.71 -10.59
CA ALA A 90 -1.13 -0.48 -9.97
C ALA A 90 -0.50 -1.80 -10.44
N THR A 91 0.14 -1.83 -11.61
CA THR A 91 0.91 -3.01 -12.08
C THR A 91 2.17 -3.29 -11.26
N GLY A 92 2.60 -2.31 -10.43
CA GLY A 92 3.80 -2.39 -9.63
C GLY A 92 5.11 -2.28 -10.42
N GLU A 93 5.07 -1.91 -11.70
CA GLU A 93 6.28 -1.79 -12.51
C GLU A 93 7.26 -0.73 -11.96
N PHE A 94 6.72 0.39 -11.46
CA PHE A 94 7.53 1.44 -10.82
C PHE A 94 8.27 0.91 -9.58
N ILE A 95 7.67 -0.02 -8.83
CA ILE A 95 8.28 -0.69 -7.66
C ILE A 95 9.47 -1.54 -8.09
N ARG A 96 9.31 -2.31 -9.19
CA ARG A 96 10.38 -3.14 -9.76
C ARG A 96 11.55 -2.31 -10.27
N LYS A 97 11.27 -1.09 -10.75
CA LYS A 97 12.25 -0.13 -11.26
C LYS A 97 12.81 0.80 -10.18
N ALA A 98 12.41 0.64 -8.91
CA ALA A 98 12.77 1.53 -7.80
C ALA A 98 12.51 3.02 -8.09
N LEU A 99 11.42 3.33 -8.81
CA LEU A 99 10.99 4.70 -9.09
C LEU A 99 10.06 5.21 -7.99
N ASP A 100 10.01 6.52 -7.83
CA ASP A 100 9.18 7.18 -6.83
C ASP A 100 7.90 7.76 -7.44
N VAL A 101 6.92 8.09 -6.61
CA VAL A 101 5.65 8.68 -7.04
C VAL A 101 5.22 9.77 -6.06
N LEU A 102 4.81 10.92 -6.59
CA LEU A 102 4.25 12.02 -5.81
C LEU A 102 2.84 12.35 -6.27
N PHE A 103 1.86 12.20 -5.38
CA PHE A 103 0.51 12.71 -5.59
C PHE A 103 0.38 14.08 -4.97
N ILE A 104 0.05 15.10 -5.76
CA ILE A 104 0.01 16.49 -5.28
C ILE A 104 -1.31 17.16 -5.64
N GLY A 105 -1.96 17.82 -4.68
CA GLY A 105 -3.22 18.53 -4.94
C GLY A 105 -4.02 18.81 -3.68
N PRO A 106 -5.16 19.52 -3.76
CA PRO A 106 -5.92 19.93 -2.58
C PRO A 106 -6.49 18.73 -1.79
N PRO A 107 -6.88 18.93 -0.52
CA PRO A 107 -7.40 17.86 0.32
C PRO A 107 -8.76 17.33 -0.19
N GLY A 108 -8.93 16.01 -0.11
CA GLY A 108 -10.17 15.33 -0.48
C GLY A 108 -10.35 15.06 -1.98
N THR A 109 -9.30 15.17 -2.79
CA THR A 109 -9.32 14.85 -4.22
C THR A 109 -9.09 13.38 -4.57
N GLY A 110 -8.84 12.52 -3.57
CA GLY A 110 -8.66 11.07 -3.77
C GLY A 110 -7.23 10.54 -3.60
N LYS A 111 -6.22 11.40 -3.31
CA LYS A 111 -4.81 11.00 -3.17
C LYS A 111 -4.58 9.82 -2.23
N SER A 112 -5.03 9.93 -0.98
CA SER A 112 -4.89 8.87 0.04
C SER A 112 -5.62 7.58 -0.34
N HIS A 113 -6.73 7.66 -1.06
CA HIS A 113 -7.46 6.48 -1.53
C HIS A 113 -6.64 5.75 -2.57
N LEU A 114 -6.21 6.46 -3.63
CA LEU A 114 -5.45 5.85 -4.71
C LEU A 114 -4.08 5.35 -4.25
N ALA A 115 -3.42 6.05 -3.32
CA ALA A 115 -2.17 5.59 -2.73
C ALA A 115 -2.33 4.24 -2.02
N GLN A 116 -3.38 4.08 -1.20
CA GLN A 116 -3.69 2.81 -0.52
C GLN A 116 -4.14 1.73 -1.50
N ALA A 117 -4.92 2.09 -2.53
CA ALA A 117 -5.36 1.16 -3.57
C ALA A 117 -4.18 0.60 -4.39
N ILE A 118 -3.23 1.45 -4.77
CA ILE A 118 -1.97 1.02 -5.41
C ILE A 118 -1.17 0.13 -4.45
N GLY A 119 -1.09 0.50 -3.17
CA GLY A 119 -0.46 -0.33 -2.15
C GLY A 119 -1.09 -1.73 -2.04
N MET A 120 -2.41 -1.82 -2.08
CA MET A 120 -3.13 -3.10 -2.07
C MET A 120 -2.87 -3.92 -3.34
N ALA A 121 -2.86 -3.27 -4.51
CA ALA A 121 -2.50 -3.93 -5.77
C ALA A 121 -1.06 -4.47 -5.73
N ALA A 122 -0.11 -3.71 -5.19
CA ALA A 122 1.27 -4.13 -5.00
C ALA A 122 1.39 -5.33 -4.04
N ILE A 123 0.60 -5.38 -2.95
CA ILE A 123 0.56 -6.55 -2.05
C ILE A 123 0.09 -7.80 -2.78
N ARG A 124 -0.97 -7.67 -3.60
CA ARG A 124 -1.48 -8.77 -4.43
C ARG A 124 -0.44 -9.22 -5.47
N ALA A 125 0.34 -8.30 -6.00
CA ALA A 125 1.47 -8.58 -6.89
C ALA A 125 2.73 -9.12 -6.17
N GLY A 126 2.65 -9.36 -4.86
CA GLY A 126 3.73 -10.01 -4.11
C GLY A 126 4.68 -9.07 -3.37
N SER A 127 4.48 -7.75 -3.42
CA SER A 127 5.33 -6.76 -2.74
C SER A 127 5.00 -6.61 -1.25
N LEU A 128 6.02 -6.27 -0.47
CA LEU A 128 5.90 -5.78 0.90
C LEU A 128 5.63 -4.27 0.87
N VAL A 129 4.54 -3.86 1.50
CA VAL A 129 4.10 -2.45 1.51
C VAL A 129 3.94 -1.98 2.95
N LEU A 130 4.30 -0.73 3.22
CA LEU A 130 3.98 -0.04 4.46
C LEU A 130 3.33 1.30 4.13
N TYR A 131 2.22 1.61 4.79
CA TYR A 131 1.55 2.89 4.77
C TYR A 131 1.67 3.55 6.13
N ARG A 132 2.03 4.84 6.13
CA ARG A 132 2.00 5.71 7.31
C ARG A 132 1.66 7.13 6.90
N SER A 133 0.95 7.86 7.76
CA SER A 133 0.93 9.32 7.64
C SER A 133 2.31 9.86 8.01
N ILE A 134 2.71 11.00 7.45
CA ILE A 134 3.98 11.63 7.80
C ILE A 134 4.08 11.95 9.30
N PHE A 135 2.96 12.30 9.94
CA PHE A 135 2.91 12.58 11.38
C PHE A 135 3.13 11.32 12.23
N ASP A 136 2.55 10.19 11.82
CA ASP A 136 2.76 8.91 12.50
C ASP A 136 4.20 8.42 12.29
N LEU A 137 4.75 8.60 11.10
CA LEU A 137 6.15 8.27 10.78
C LEU A 137 7.12 9.02 11.69
N VAL A 138 6.96 10.35 11.78
CA VAL A 138 7.80 11.19 12.65
C VAL A 138 7.64 10.78 14.12
N ARG A 139 6.40 10.55 14.56
CA ARG A 139 6.13 10.12 15.95
C ARG A 139 6.78 8.78 16.26
N ASP A 140 6.68 7.81 15.35
CA ASP A 140 7.27 6.48 15.51
C ASP A 140 8.81 6.59 15.63
N LEU A 141 9.47 7.46 14.87
CA LEU A 141 10.92 7.65 14.98
C LEU A 141 11.33 8.45 16.23
N PHE A 142 10.58 9.51 16.56
CA PHE A 142 10.86 10.33 17.73
C PHE A 142 10.77 9.54 19.05
N GLN A 143 9.77 8.65 19.18
CA GLN A 143 9.58 7.83 20.38
C GLN A 143 10.67 6.77 20.59
N ASN A 144 11.47 6.47 19.55
CA ASN A 144 12.46 5.41 19.56
C ASN A 144 13.92 5.89 19.65
N GLN A 145 14.15 7.17 20.02
CA GLN A 145 15.45 7.89 20.15
C GLN A 145 16.52 7.30 21.10
N ASN A 146 16.41 6.03 21.49
CA ASN A 146 17.49 5.30 22.17
C ASN A 146 18.35 4.59 21.12
N LEU A 147 19.67 4.50 21.32
CA LEU A 147 20.66 3.94 20.37
C LEU A 147 20.29 2.58 19.74
N GLN A 148 19.55 1.71 20.44
CA GLN A 148 19.06 0.43 19.91
C GLN A 148 17.65 0.50 19.28
N GLY A 149 16.83 1.48 19.68
CA GLY A 149 15.46 1.71 19.17
C GLY A 149 15.46 2.38 17.80
N ASP A 150 16.37 3.32 17.57
CA ASP A 150 16.43 4.12 16.34
C ASP A 150 16.66 3.26 15.10
N ALA A 151 17.64 2.35 15.15
CA ALA A 151 17.95 1.48 14.02
C ALA A 151 16.79 0.52 13.70
N ARG A 152 16.09 0.01 14.73
CA ARG A 152 14.95 -0.89 14.53
C ARG A 152 13.75 -0.15 13.95
N ALA A 153 13.43 1.02 14.48
CA ALA A 153 12.33 1.85 14.01
C ALA A 153 12.57 2.27 12.55
N LEU A 154 13.78 2.76 12.23
CA LEU A 154 14.15 3.13 10.86
C LEU A 154 14.08 1.93 9.90
N ASN A 155 14.58 0.76 10.29
CA ASN A 155 14.53 -0.44 9.46
C ASN A 155 13.10 -0.88 9.08
N ALA A 156 12.09 -0.56 9.92
CA ALA A 156 10.70 -0.81 9.57
C ALA A 156 10.24 -0.02 8.33
N TYR A 157 10.80 1.18 8.11
CA TYR A 157 10.54 2.04 6.95
C TYR A 157 11.44 1.72 5.74
N LEU A 158 12.60 1.10 5.95
CA LEU A 158 13.52 0.74 4.87
C LEU A 158 13.21 -0.62 4.22
N LYS A 159 12.72 -1.58 5.01
CA LYS A 159 12.45 -2.95 4.54
C LYS A 159 11.37 -3.09 3.46
N PRO A 160 10.25 -2.34 3.46
CA PRO A 160 9.19 -2.51 2.46
C PRO A 160 9.68 -2.24 1.04
N ASP A 161 9.18 -3.01 0.07
CA ASP A 161 9.38 -2.76 -1.36
C ASP A 161 8.77 -1.39 -1.75
N LEU A 162 7.59 -1.09 -1.21
CA LEU A 162 6.92 0.21 -1.35
C LEU A 162 6.64 0.82 0.03
N LEU A 163 7.11 2.04 0.24
CA LEU A 163 6.75 2.88 1.38
C LEU A 163 5.77 3.96 0.92
N ILE A 164 4.60 4.04 1.53
CA ILE A 164 3.62 5.09 1.29
C ILE A 164 3.64 6.07 2.47
N ILE A 165 3.99 7.34 2.20
CA ILE A 165 3.99 8.43 3.17
C ILE A 165 2.86 9.40 2.81
N ASP A 166 1.78 9.37 3.58
CA ASP A 166 0.56 10.13 3.30
C ASP A 166 0.48 11.44 4.10
N ASP A 167 -0.43 12.32 3.69
CA ASP A 167 -0.88 13.50 4.44
C ASP A 167 0.17 14.63 4.60
N MET A 168 1.16 14.74 3.71
CA MET A 168 2.10 15.90 3.72
C MET A 168 1.36 17.21 3.47
N GLY A 169 1.78 18.28 4.15
CA GLY A 169 1.21 19.63 3.97
C GLY A 169 -0.14 19.90 4.65
N LEU A 170 -0.61 19.02 5.55
CA LEU A 170 -1.80 19.30 6.37
C LEU A 170 -1.51 20.25 7.55
N LYS A 171 -0.36 20.09 8.20
CA LYS A 171 0.12 20.89 9.33
C LYS A 171 1.64 21.01 9.25
N GLN A 172 2.21 21.95 9.99
CA GLN A 172 3.66 21.98 10.20
C GLN A 172 4.11 20.71 10.93
N LEU A 173 5.26 20.19 10.52
CA LEU A 173 5.86 19.03 11.17
C LEU A 173 6.56 19.46 12.46
N PRO A 174 6.68 18.56 13.46
CA PRO A 174 7.53 18.79 14.62
C PRO A 174 8.99 19.12 14.23
N PRO A 175 9.78 19.75 15.11
CA PRO A 175 11.22 19.94 14.89
C PRO A 175 11.93 18.60 14.60
N LYS A 176 13.03 18.65 13.84
CA LYS A 176 13.83 17.47 13.40
C LYS A 176 13.10 16.46 12.50
N SER A 177 11.84 16.68 12.16
CA SER A 177 11.10 15.79 11.22
C SER A 177 11.76 15.71 9.84
N GLY A 178 12.38 16.80 9.40
CA GLY A 178 13.11 16.86 8.14
C GLY A 178 14.27 15.89 8.08
N GLU A 179 15.05 15.78 9.16
CA GLU A 179 16.20 14.87 9.26
C GLU A 179 15.77 13.40 9.10
N TYR A 180 14.68 13.02 9.78
CA TYR A 180 14.13 11.66 9.68
C TYR A 180 13.60 11.33 8.30
N LEU A 181 12.81 12.24 7.72
CA LEU A 181 12.29 12.05 6.37
C LEU A 181 13.44 11.98 5.36
N PHE A 182 14.43 12.86 5.50
CA PHE A 182 15.64 12.87 4.69
C PHE A 182 16.36 11.53 4.77
N GLU A 183 16.64 11.02 5.97
CA GLU A 183 17.33 9.74 6.14
C GLU A 183 16.60 8.58 5.47
N ILE A 184 15.27 8.52 5.57
CA ILE A 184 14.47 7.49 4.89
C ILE A 184 14.60 7.62 3.37
N ILE A 185 14.38 8.82 2.83
CA ILE A 185 14.45 9.06 1.38
C ILE A 185 15.85 8.74 0.86
N MET A 186 16.90 9.20 1.53
CA MET A 186 18.30 8.91 1.19
C MET A 186 18.58 7.41 1.11
N ARG A 187 18.17 6.64 2.12
CA ARG A 187 18.48 5.21 2.19
C ARG A 187 17.65 4.37 1.24
N ARG A 188 16.50 4.87 0.79
CA ARG A 188 15.62 4.20 -0.20
C ARG A 188 15.93 4.60 -1.64
N TYR A 189 16.52 5.76 -1.86
CA TYR A 189 16.91 6.28 -3.17
C TYR A 189 17.62 5.21 -4.03
N GLU A 190 17.11 5.00 -5.25
CA GLU A 190 17.56 3.99 -6.24
C GLU A 190 17.55 2.52 -5.75
N LYS A 191 16.97 2.24 -4.58
CA LYS A 191 16.93 0.89 -4.00
C LYS A 191 15.52 0.36 -3.82
N ARG A 192 14.59 1.23 -3.41
CA ARG A 192 13.21 0.89 -3.05
C ARG A 192 12.29 2.08 -3.32
N SER A 193 11.07 1.81 -3.78
CA SER A 193 10.13 2.86 -4.15
C SER A 193 9.43 3.51 -2.97
N THR A 194 9.14 4.79 -3.12
CA THR A 194 8.40 5.62 -2.18
C THR A 194 7.27 6.34 -2.91
N LEU A 195 6.05 6.23 -2.38
CA LEU A 195 4.90 7.00 -2.84
C LEU A 195 4.55 8.02 -1.76
N MET A 196 4.61 9.30 -2.09
CA MET A 196 4.20 10.37 -1.18
C MET A 196 2.92 11.04 -1.65
N THR A 197 2.11 11.54 -0.71
CA THR A 197 1.03 12.48 -1.04
C THR A 197 1.22 13.81 -0.35
N SER A 198 0.89 14.91 -1.04
CA SER A 198 0.97 16.26 -0.52
C SER A 198 -0.27 17.08 -0.83
N ASN A 199 -0.72 17.84 0.17
CA ASN A 199 -1.77 18.84 0.06
C ASN A 199 -1.24 20.24 -0.30
N ARG A 200 0.08 20.41 -0.36
CA ARG A 200 0.76 21.67 -0.71
C ARG A 200 1.68 21.50 -1.92
N PRO A 201 1.90 22.58 -2.69
CA PRO A 201 2.96 22.65 -3.70
C PRO A 201 4.33 22.28 -3.12
N ILE A 202 5.22 21.78 -3.97
CA ILE A 202 6.57 21.32 -3.59
C ILE A 202 7.39 22.47 -3.00
N GLU A 203 7.19 23.68 -3.52
CA GLU A 203 7.86 24.91 -3.13
C GLU A 203 7.57 25.28 -1.67
N GLU A 204 6.44 24.84 -1.11
CA GLU A 204 6.07 25.07 0.28
C GLU A 204 6.72 24.06 1.26
N TRP A 205 7.38 23.00 0.77
CA TRP A 205 7.93 21.95 1.64
C TRP A 205 9.02 22.44 2.58
N GLY A 206 9.85 23.40 2.15
CA GLY A 206 10.84 24.01 3.03
C GLY A 206 10.21 24.62 4.29
N LYS A 207 9.07 25.30 4.14
CA LYS A 207 8.32 25.88 5.25
C LYS A 207 7.62 24.82 6.11
N LEU A 208 7.11 23.75 5.49
CA LEU A 208 6.40 22.67 6.19
C LEU A 208 7.32 21.80 7.05
N ILE A 209 8.54 21.56 6.54
CA ILE A 209 9.56 20.77 7.21
C ILE A 209 10.27 21.61 8.29
N GLY A 210 10.35 22.93 8.11
CA GLY A 210 11.04 23.83 9.03
C GLY A 210 12.56 23.83 8.88
N ASP A 211 13.07 23.19 7.82
CA ASP A 211 14.49 23.10 7.48
C ASP A 211 14.62 23.10 5.94
N VAL A 212 15.01 24.25 5.39
CA VAL A 212 15.10 24.48 3.94
C VAL A 212 16.21 23.63 3.30
N PRO A 213 17.44 23.56 3.85
CA PRO A 213 18.46 22.62 3.39
C PRO A 213 17.99 21.17 3.30
N SER A 214 17.40 20.62 4.38
CA SER A 214 16.90 19.25 4.36
C SER A 214 15.77 19.04 3.36
N ALA A 215 14.84 20.00 3.26
CA ALA A 215 13.77 19.96 2.26
C ALA A 215 14.35 19.93 0.83
N THR A 216 15.33 20.78 0.54
CA THR A 216 15.97 20.83 -0.79
C THR A 216 16.65 19.51 -1.11
N ALA A 217 17.36 18.92 -0.14
CA ALA A 217 18.07 17.67 -0.32
C ALA A 217 17.13 16.45 -0.44
N ILE A 218 15.96 16.48 0.20
CA ILE A 218 14.87 15.51 -0.01
C ILE A 218 14.33 15.63 -1.42
N LEU A 219 13.98 16.86 -1.84
CA LEU A 219 13.36 17.11 -3.13
C LEU A 219 14.29 16.72 -4.28
N ASP A 220 15.58 17.07 -4.18
CA ASP A 220 16.59 16.70 -5.16
C ASP A 220 16.60 15.18 -5.43
N ARG A 221 16.66 14.36 -4.38
CA ARG A 221 16.76 12.90 -4.55
C ARG A 221 15.43 12.21 -4.81
N PHE A 222 14.37 12.65 -4.14
CA PHE A 222 13.03 12.08 -4.35
C PHE A 222 12.51 12.41 -5.74
N LEU A 223 12.63 13.67 -6.20
CA LEU A 223 12.07 14.09 -7.47
C LEU A 223 12.91 13.67 -8.68
N HIS A 224 14.19 13.31 -8.51
CA HIS A 224 15.04 12.89 -9.62
C HIS A 224 14.40 11.76 -10.45
N HIS A 225 13.72 10.82 -9.80
CA HIS A 225 13.02 9.70 -10.45
C HIS A 225 11.54 9.59 -10.07
N ALA A 226 10.96 10.64 -9.47
CA ALA A 226 9.55 10.61 -9.12
C ALA A 226 8.65 10.94 -10.31
N ARG A 227 7.61 10.13 -10.47
CA ARG A 227 6.45 10.51 -11.28
C ARG A 227 5.55 11.43 -10.44
N VAL A 228 5.43 12.69 -10.84
CA VAL A 228 4.56 13.66 -10.17
C VAL A 228 3.20 13.69 -10.84
N ILE A 229 2.15 13.27 -10.13
CA ILE A 229 0.78 13.21 -10.62
C ILE A 229 -0.07 14.27 -9.91
N PRO A 230 -0.53 15.30 -10.65
CA PRO A 230 -1.37 16.34 -10.09
C PRO A 230 -2.82 15.86 -9.93
N PHE A 231 -3.39 16.09 -8.76
CA PHE A 231 -4.79 15.87 -8.45
C PHE A 231 -5.48 17.22 -8.40
N LYS A 232 -6.46 17.44 -9.28
CA LYS A 232 -7.28 18.66 -9.31
C LYS A 232 -8.71 18.33 -8.89
N GLY A 233 -9.57 19.33 -8.74
CA GLY A 233 -11.00 19.14 -8.48
C GLY A 233 -11.45 19.40 -7.04
N ARG A 234 -12.74 19.17 -6.80
CA ARG A 234 -13.42 19.46 -5.54
C ARG A 234 -13.20 18.36 -4.50
N SER A 235 -13.45 18.68 -3.23
CA SER A 235 -13.32 17.73 -2.13
C SER A 235 -14.49 16.74 -2.09
N TYR A 236 -14.21 15.44 -2.21
CA TYR A 236 -15.19 14.37 -2.09
C TYR A 236 -15.94 14.40 -0.75
N ARG A 237 -15.21 14.73 0.32
CA ARG A 237 -15.73 14.75 1.70
C ARG A 237 -16.77 15.86 1.94
N LEU A 238 -16.72 16.95 1.17
CA LEU A 238 -17.66 18.06 1.30
C LEU A 238 -18.98 17.78 0.56
N ASN A 239 -18.91 17.17 -0.64
CA ASN A 239 -20.12 16.81 -1.39
C ASN A 239 -20.95 15.73 -0.68
N HIS A 240 -20.33 14.77 0.00
CA HIS A 240 -21.07 13.76 0.77
C HIS A 240 -21.73 14.31 2.04
N ARG A 241 -21.34 15.51 2.49
CA ARG A 241 -22.02 16.21 3.59
C ARG A 241 -23.24 17.00 3.10
N SER A 242 -23.21 17.55 1.88
CA SER A 242 -24.36 18.27 1.32
C SER A 242 -25.52 17.33 0.98
N ASP A 243 -25.27 16.09 0.58
CA ASP A 243 -26.32 15.12 0.25
C ASP A 243 -27.02 14.52 1.49
N LYS A 244 -26.52 14.78 2.70
CA LYS A 244 -27.10 14.27 3.96
C LYS A 244 -27.98 15.27 4.70
N ASN A 245 -28.14 16.49 4.20
CA ASN A 245 -29.10 17.44 4.74
C ASN A 245 -30.34 17.46 3.82
N PRO A 246 -31.50 16.91 4.22
CA PRO A 246 -32.72 17.13 3.47
C PRO A 246 -33.06 18.63 3.49
N PRO A 247 -33.67 19.17 2.41
CA PRO A 247 -34.16 20.54 2.41
C PRO A 247 -35.16 20.71 3.57
N SER A 248 -34.99 21.81 4.30
CA SER A 248 -35.83 22.23 5.42
C SER A 248 -37.26 22.48 5.00
#